data_AF-A0A5P8W6U6-F1
#
_entry.id   AF-A0A5P8W6U6-F1
#
_cell.length_a   1.000
_cell.length_b   1.000
_cell.length_c   1.000
_cell.angle_alpha   90.00
_cell.angle_beta   90.00
_cell.angle_gamma   90.00
#
_symmetry.space_group_name_H-M   'P 1'
#
loop_
_entity.id
_entity.type
_entity.pdbx_description
1 polymer ?
#
loop_
_entity_poly.entity_id
_entity_poly.type
_entity_poly.pdbx_seq_one_letter_code
_entity_poly.pdbx_strand_id
1 'polypeptide(L)'
;MFAAPELEAWIIADWSNSIARHPDFRGRHERMRYWLSQEKNIPFNEPESFSEYDEDRDCCREKLSQALVDSSVLAEFDSLSTRYSKGLHTPALLQDIRPDEVQRRCPLFRKLYNSIRFS
;
A
#
# COMPACT_ATOMS: atom_id res chain seq x y z
N MET A 1 17.28 -10.39 8.72
CA MET A 1 15.91 -10.96 8.72
C MET A 1 15.08 -9.99 7.90
N PHE A 2 14.55 -10.38 6.74
CA PHE A 2 13.71 -9.46 5.97
C PHE A 2 12.36 -9.37 6.69
N ALA A 3 12.05 -8.25 7.35
CA ALA A 3 10.66 -7.88 7.52
C ALA A 3 10.08 -7.85 6.10
N ALA A 4 9.35 -8.89 5.73
CA ALA A 4 8.73 -8.97 4.42
C ALA A 4 7.90 -7.69 4.25
N PRO A 5 8.01 -7.00 3.10
CA PRO A 5 7.27 -5.77 2.89
C PRO A 5 5.79 -6.08 3.10
N GLU A 6 5.09 -5.16 3.76
CA GLU A 6 3.64 -5.26 3.89
C GLU A 6 3.01 -5.42 2.50
N LEU A 7 1.95 -6.24 2.41
CA LEU A 7 1.23 -6.47 1.14
C LEU A 7 0.72 -5.16 0.53
N GLU A 8 0.44 -4.18 1.39
CA GLU A 8 0.07 -2.81 1.05
C GLU A 8 1.12 -2.09 0.17
N ALA A 9 2.40 -2.50 0.21
CA ALA A 9 3.41 -1.99 -0.72
C ALA A 9 3.04 -2.28 -2.18
N TRP A 10 2.48 -3.46 -2.46
CA TRP A 10 2.09 -3.86 -3.81
C TRP A 10 0.84 -3.11 -4.28
N ILE A 11 -0.08 -2.84 -3.36
CA ILE A 11 -1.26 -1.99 -3.61
C ILE A 11 -0.80 -0.57 -3.98
N ILE A 12 0.16 0.00 -3.22
CA ILE A 12 0.72 1.33 -3.47
C ILE A 12 1.48 1.39 -4.80
N ALA A 13 2.26 0.35 -5.12
CA ALA A 13 2.96 0.24 -6.39
C ALA A 13 2.01 0.33 -7.58
N ASP A 14 0.80 -0.22 -7.45
CA ASP A 14 -0.21 -0.24 -8.50
C ASP A 14 -1.43 0.65 -8.22
N TRP A 15 -1.19 1.80 -7.58
CA TRP A 15 -2.23 2.74 -7.13
C TRP A 15 -3.32 3.03 -8.16
N SER A 16 -2.93 3.23 -9.42
CA SER A 16 -3.84 3.62 -10.52
C SER A 16 -4.82 2.52 -10.93
N ASN A 17 -4.49 1.25 -10.67
CA ASN A 17 -5.37 0.12 -10.96
C ASN A 17 -6.07 -0.41 -9.69
N SER A 18 -5.53 -0.14 -8.50
CA SER A 18 -6.10 -0.54 -7.21
C SER A 18 -6.95 0.59 -6.58
N ILE A 19 -6.36 1.37 -5.66
CA ILE A 19 -7.04 2.39 -4.84
C ILE A 19 -7.76 3.43 -5.72
N ALA A 20 -7.17 3.86 -6.83
CA ALA A 20 -7.76 4.86 -7.71
C ALA A 20 -9.06 4.40 -8.38
N ARG A 21 -9.32 3.09 -8.44
CA ARG A 21 -10.52 2.50 -9.05
C ARG A 21 -11.54 2.02 -8.01
N HIS A 22 -11.09 1.74 -6.79
CA HIS A 22 -11.94 1.21 -5.74
C HIS A 22 -13.07 2.21 -5.39
N PRO A 23 -14.35 1.78 -5.34
CA PRO A 23 -15.49 2.68 -5.11
C PRO A 23 -15.35 3.56 -3.86
N ASP A 24 -14.79 3.00 -2.79
CA ASP A 24 -14.59 3.71 -1.52
C ASP A 24 -13.55 4.82 -1.60
N PHE A 25 -12.58 4.76 -2.52
CA PHE A 25 -11.41 5.65 -2.51
C PHE A 25 -11.25 6.47 -3.79
N ARG A 26 -11.81 6.05 -4.93
CA ARG A 26 -11.68 6.70 -6.24
C ARG A 26 -12.02 8.20 -6.25
N GLY A 27 -12.88 8.66 -5.35
CA GLY A 27 -13.23 10.10 -5.25
C GLY A 27 -12.19 10.94 -4.50
N ARG A 28 -11.30 10.32 -3.72
CA ARG A 28 -10.31 11.00 -2.87
C ARG A 28 -8.87 10.47 -2.98
N HIS A 29 -8.63 9.52 -3.89
CA HIS A 29 -7.34 8.84 -4.01
C HIS A 29 -6.17 9.80 -4.29
N GLU A 30 -6.35 10.90 -5.03
CA GLU A 30 -5.26 11.85 -5.27
C GLU A 30 -4.84 12.57 -3.98
N ARG A 31 -5.80 12.95 -3.14
CA ARG A 31 -5.54 13.54 -1.82
C ARG A 31 -4.86 12.54 -0.89
N MET A 32 -5.35 11.30 -0.86
CA MET A 32 -4.71 10.21 -0.11
C MET A 32 -3.25 10.04 -0.56
N ARG A 33 -3.01 9.95 -1.86
CA ARG A 33 -1.68 9.81 -2.46
C ARG A 33 -0.76 10.98 -2.13
N TYR A 34 -1.27 12.21 -2.23
CA TYR A 34 -0.52 13.40 -1.88
C TYR A 34 -0.07 13.35 -0.42
N TRP A 35 -0.98 13.07 0.51
CA TRP A 35 -0.64 12.98 1.94
C TRP A 35 0.37 11.86 2.23
N LEU A 36 0.18 10.67 1.65
CA LEU A 36 1.13 9.56 1.79
C LEU A 36 2.53 9.93 1.27
N SER A 37 2.59 10.68 0.17
CA SER A 37 3.85 11.13 -0.42
C SER A 37 4.51 12.25 0.38
N GLN A 38 3.76 13.22 0.89
CA GLN A 38 4.33 14.43 1.50
C GLN A 38 4.50 14.29 3.01
N GLU A 39 3.51 13.76 3.72
CA GLU A 39 3.53 13.67 5.18
C GLU A 39 4.22 12.39 5.66
N LYS A 40 4.07 11.30 4.90
CA LYS A 40 4.67 10.00 5.24
C LYS A 40 5.89 9.65 4.41
N ASN A 41 6.26 10.45 3.41
CA ASN A 41 7.42 10.20 2.54
C ASN A 41 7.41 8.79 1.92
N ILE A 42 6.22 8.23 1.65
CA ILE A 42 6.10 6.90 1.06
C ILE A 42 6.51 6.95 -0.43
N PRO A 43 7.49 6.15 -0.87
CA PRO A 43 7.91 6.12 -2.26
C PRO A 43 6.99 5.24 -3.10
N PHE A 44 6.20 5.84 -4.00
CA PHE A 44 5.29 5.09 -4.89
C PHE A 44 6.00 4.31 -6.01
N ASN A 45 7.29 4.54 -6.21
CA ASN A 45 8.12 3.84 -7.19
C ASN A 45 8.90 2.65 -6.60
N GLU A 46 9.07 2.62 -5.29
CA GLU A 46 9.81 1.58 -4.56
C GLU A 46 9.19 1.32 -3.18
N PRO A 47 7.88 1.06 -3.07
CA PRO A 47 7.17 1.08 -1.78
C PRO A 47 7.63 0.00 -0.80
N GLU A 48 8.34 -1.03 -1.26
CA GLU A 48 8.95 -2.05 -0.40
C GLU A 48 10.14 -1.52 0.42
N SER A 49 10.69 -0.35 0.09
CA SER A 49 11.73 0.32 0.88
C SER A 49 11.18 1.17 2.02
N PHE A 50 9.85 1.26 2.15
CA PHE A 50 9.23 2.10 3.16
C PHE A 50 9.43 1.54 4.58
N SER A 51 9.77 2.47 5.48
CA SER A 51 10.09 2.24 6.89
C SER A 51 11.38 1.46 7.13
N GLU A 52 12.07 1.84 8.20
CA GLU A 52 13.16 1.06 8.76
C GLU A 52 12.60 -0.11 9.59
N TYR A 53 13.40 -1.17 9.68
CA TYR A 53 13.16 -2.27 10.59
C TYR A 53 13.56 -1.85 12.01
N ASP A 54 12.66 -2.02 12.96
CA ASP A 54 12.85 -1.75 14.39
C ASP A 54 13.20 -3.09 15.08
N GLU A 55 14.49 -3.25 15.44
CA GLU A 55 15.02 -4.47 16.06
C GLU A 55 14.43 -4.70 17.48
N ASP A 56 14.04 -3.64 18.19
CA ASP A 56 13.50 -3.74 19.55
C ASP A 56 12.07 -4.30 19.55
N ARG A 57 11.32 -4.04 18.48
CA ARG A 57 9.91 -4.45 18.33
C ARG A 57 9.70 -5.60 17.34
N ASP A 58 10.77 -6.07 16.71
CA ASP A 58 10.76 -7.09 15.66
C ASP A 58 9.73 -6.78 14.54
N CYS A 59 9.62 -5.51 14.14
CA CYS A 59 8.70 -5.08 13.09
C CYS A 59 9.14 -3.78 12.40
N CYS A 60 8.46 -3.37 11.33
CA CYS A 60 8.69 -2.06 10.74
C CYS A 60 8.26 -0.94 11.71
N ARG A 61 9.09 0.09 11.84
CA ARG A 61 8.85 1.27 12.68
C ARG A 61 7.55 1.99 12.33
N GLU A 62 7.27 2.13 11.04
CA GLU A 62 6.01 2.63 10.49
C GLU A 62 5.36 1.58 9.60
N LYS A 63 4.03 1.55 9.60
CA LYS A 63 3.24 0.57 8.83
C LYS A 63 2.51 1.21 7.68
N LEU A 64 2.65 0.65 6.47
CA LEU A 64 1.92 1.10 5.29
C LEU A 64 0.41 0.98 5.47
N SER A 65 -0.04 -0.11 6.11
CA SER A 65 -1.46 -0.27 6.44
C SER A 65 -1.99 0.85 7.33
N GLN A 66 -1.21 1.30 8.32
CA GLN A 66 -1.61 2.43 9.15
C GLN A 66 -1.58 3.76 8.38
N ALA A 67 -0.58 3.98 7.53
CA ALA A 67 -0.52 5.18 6.69
C ALA A 67 -1.73 5.26 5.75
N LEU A 68 -2.15 4.15 5.14
CA LEU A 68 -3.38 4.09 4.32
C LEU A 68 -4.62 4.43 5.14
N VAL A 69 -4.73 3.90 6.35
CA VAL A 69 -5.80 4.21 7.30
C VAL A 69 -5.87 5.71 7.59
N ASP A 70 -4.75 6.33 7.93
CA ASP A 70 -4.69 7.74 8.29
C ASP A 70 -4.98 8.63 7.06
N SER A 71 -4.46 8.26 5.90
CA SER A 71 -4.73 8.96 4.63
C SER A 71 -6.21 8.89 4.20
N SER A 72 -6.98 7.90 4.69
CA SER A 72 -8.37 7.73 4.30
C SER A 72 -9.36 8.62 5.06
N VAL A 73 -8.90 9.33 6.11
CA VAL A 73 -9.73 10.14 7.02
C VAL A 73 -9.28 11.61 7.11
N LEU A 74 -8.70 12.15 6.03
CA LEU A 74 -7.99 13.43 6.03
C LEU A 74 -8.84 14.69 6.26
N ALA A 75 -10.17 14.61 6.34
CA ALA A 75 -11.02 15.77 6.61
C ALA A 75 -11.87 15.62 7.89
N GLU A 76 -12.09 16.72 8.62
CA GLU A 76 -13.04 16.78 9.75
C GLU A 76 -14.49 16.46 9.34
N PHE A 77 -14.81 16.58 8.04
CA PHE A 77 -16.10 16.20 7.45
C PHE A 77 -16.11 14.80 6.80
N ASP A 78 -15.00 14.05 6.84
CA ASP A 78 -14.87 12.70 6.29
C ASP A 78 -15.44 11.60 7.21
N SER A 79 -16.21 11.95 8.25
CA SER A 79 -16.82 10.96 9.15
C SER A 79 -17.77 9.97 8.44
N LEU A 80 -18.27 10.34 7.25
CA LEU A 80 -19.07 9.49 6.37
C LEU A 80 -18.25 8.73 5.32
N SER A 81 -16.97 9.07 5.15
CA SER A 81 -16.08 8.43 4.18
C SER A 81 -15.57 7.10 4.70
N THR A 82 -15.60 6.06 3.87
CA THR A 82 -15.12 4.72 4.23
C THR A 82 -13.64 4.77 4.62
N ARG A 83 -13.35 4.45 5.89
CA ARG A 83 -11.98 4.29 6.37
C ARG A 83 -11.34 3.05 5.75
N TYR A 84 -10.07 3.13 5.38
CA TYR A 84 -9.31 1.94 4.98
C TYR A 84 -9.36 0.92 6.11
N SER A 85 -9.58 -0.34 5.75
CA SER A 85 -9.68 -1.47 6.65
C SER A 85 -8.82 -2.57 6.07
N LYS A 86 -7.79 -2.98 6.81
CA LYS A 86 -6.87 -4.02 6.39
C LYS A 86 -7.58 -5.34 6.08
N GLY A 87 -8.56 -5.72 6.91
CA GLY A 87 -9.29 -6.98 6.73
C GLY A 87 -10.21 -6.99 5.51
N LEU A 88 -10.75 -5.83 5.11
CA LEU A 88 -11.69 -5.74 3.99
C LEU A 88 -11.00 -5.35 2.69
N HIS A 89 -10.21 -4.27 2.73
CA HIS A 89 -9.70 -3.63 1.53
C HIS A 89 -8.40 -4.25 1.04
N THR A 90 -7.48 -4.66 1.93
CA THR A 90 -6.24 -5.32 1.49
C THR A 90 -6.52 -6.52 0.57
N PRO A 91 -7.36 -7.51 0.93
CA PRO A 91 -7.62 -8.63 0.03
C PRO A 91 -8.34 -8.22 -1.26
N ALA A 92 -9.29 -7.26 -1.21
CA ALA A 92 -9.99 -6.79 -2.39
C ALA A 92 -9.04 -6.10 -3.38
N LEU A 93 -8.24 -5.15 -2.89
CA LEU A 93 -7.30 -4.39 -3.70
C LEU A 93 -6.17 -5.26 -4.26
N LEU A 94 -5.73 -6.28 -3.52
CA LEU A 94 -4.74 -7.25 -4.01
C LEU A 94 -5.25 -8.08 -5.19
N GLN A 95 -6.56 -8.29 -5.33
CA GLN A 95 -7.13 -8.97 -6.50
C GLN A 95 -7.11 -8.08 -7.75
N ASP A 96 -7.12 -6.76 -7.56
CA ASP A 96 -7.16 -5.78 -8.64
C ASP A 96 -5.77 -5.37 -9.15
N ILE A 97 -4.69 -5.73 -8.44
CA ILE A 97 -3.34 -5.36 -8.87
C ILE A 97 -2.98 -6.04 -10.18
N ARG A 98 -2.24 -5.29 -11.00
CA ARG A 98 -1.59 -5.75 -12.22
C ARG A 98 -0.18 -6.23 -11.90
N PRO A 99 0.10 -7.55 -11.97
CA PRO A 99 1.41 -8.09 -11.61
C PRO A 99 2.55 -7.51 -12.43
N ASP A 100 2.32 -7.08 -13.67
CA ASP A 100 3.33 -6.44 -14.51
C ASP A 100 3.75 -5.05 -14.01
N GLU A 101 2.83 -4.28 -13.44
CA GLU A 101 3.14 -2.97 -12.84
C GLU A 101 3.88 -3.14 -11.51
N VAL A 102 3.39 -4.04 -10.65
CA VAL A 102 3.99 -4.31 -9.34
C VAL A 102 5.41 -4.86 -9.49
N GLN A 103 5.65 -5.80 -10.40
CA GLN A 103 6.99 -6.38 -10.62
C GLN A 103 8.07 -5.36 -11.01
N ARG A 104 7.70 -4.23 -11.63
CA ARG A 104 8.67 -3.18 -12.01
C ARG A 104 9.14 -2.38 -10.80
N ARG A 105 8.32 -2.28 -9.76
CA ARG A 105 8.52 -1.39 -8.59
C ARG A 105 8.84 -2.15 -7.30
N CYS A 106 8.50 -3.42 -7.25
CA CYS A 106 8.59 -4.27 -6.06
C CYS A 106 9.45 -5.51 -6.34
N PRO A 107 10.77 -5.46 -6.07
CA PRO A 107 11.68 -6.58 -6.27
C PRO A 107 11.30 -7.85 -5.50
N LEU A 108 10.75 -7.72 -4.28
CA LEU A 108 10.37 -8.87 -3.46
C LEU A 108 9.09 -9.52 -4.00
N PHE A 109 8.09 -8.72 -4.40
CA PHE A 109 6.95 -9.23 -5.18
C PHE A 109 7.42 -9.96 -6.44
N ARG A 110 8.34 -9.37 -7.22
CA ARG A 110 8.83 -9.99 -8.45
C ARG A 110 9.48 -11.35 -8.20
N LYS A 111 10.26 -11.48 -7.13
CA LYS A 111 10.87 -12.75 -6.74
C LYS A 111 9.79 -13.79 -6.38
N LEU A 112 8.81 -13.41 -5.56
CA LEU A 112 7.69 -14.26 -5.15
C LEU A 112 6.85 -14.71 -6.36
N TYR A 113 6.41 -13.77 -7.17
CA TYR A 113 5.53 -14.01 -8.32
C TYR A 113 6.19 -14.96 -9.33
N ASN A 114 7.48 -14.76 -9.62
CA ASN A 114 8.23 -15.66 -10.49
C ASN A 114 8.40 -17.06 -9.88
N SER A 115 8.62 -17.18 -8.56
CA SER A 115 8.72 -18.49 -7.92
C SER A 115 7.42 -19.30 -7.99
N ILE A 116 6.26 -18.64 -7.96
CA ILE A 116 4.94 -19.30 -8.06
C ILE A 116 4.56 -19.58 -9.52
N ARG A 117 4.92 -18.67 -10.44
CA ARG A 117 4.57 -18.81 -11.86
C ARG A 117 5.36 -19.92 -12.56
N PHE A 118 6.57 -20.19 -12.10
CA PHE A 118 7.47 -21.21 -12.67
C PHE A 118 7.65 -22.44 -11.76
N SER A 119 6.81 -22.59 -10.74
CA SER A 119 6.72 -23.82 -9.93
C SER A 119 5.82 -24.87 -10.54
#